data_AF-A0A553NRS0-F1
#
_entry.id   AF-A0A553NRS0-F1
#
_cell.length_a   1.000
_cell.length_b   1.000
_cell.length_c   1.000
_cell.angle_alpha   90.00
_cell.angle_beta   90.00
_cell.angle_gamma   90.00
#
_symmetry.space_group_name_H-M   'P 1'
#
loop_
_entity.id
_entity.type
_entity.pdbx_description
1 polymer ?
#
loop_
_entity_poly.entity_id
_entity_poly.type
_entity_poly.pdbx_seq_one_letter_code
_entity_poly.pdbx_strand_id
1 'polypeptide(L)'
;MEKEISTSLNKILIDYLQNGYGESMGEETFIMVYINVIQCLNAVLQKSKQLSYSLIYVNAEKQQLKSKRLHTNSANLFRVISNCKQLRIFAIGLNESEDLKKIIFMLEQMENHMVSVIQEMMKHLAQKHLRQYFKGVDKQISELKDEIEKHFASLSQSDEEIQKIFLNLANDCVSQVYLDYLLQNRFTDLEKIRGKVEERMITDAAYLHHPNLKGSDVPENQLLKRMSEVLSTADVETLKQICYKLFQDFPNESRLYVKRLLRWRNALSKQQVTDVMSSTEDVWIQPHVVHSGHSSSKKQVYFCVLRTMFFKHE
;
A
#
# COMPACT_ATOMS: atom_id res chain seq x y z
N MET A 1 6.90 9.95 -29.38
CA MET A 1 8.17 10.66 -29.60
C MET A 1 8.19 11.37 -30.95
N GLU A 2 8.00 10.67 -32.07
CA GLU A 2 7.97 11.26 -33.42
C GLU A 2 6.89 12.35 -33.59
N LYS A 3 5.67 12.09 -33.10
CA LYS A 3 4.57 13.07 -33.10
C LYS A 3 4.90 14.33 -32.26
N GLU A 4 5.60 14.16 -31.14
CA GLU A 4 5.96 15.25 -30.22
C GLU A 4 7.09 16.12 -30.79
N ILE A 5 8.07 15.50 -31.46
CA ILE A 5 9.10 16.18 -32.25
C ILE A 5 8.44 16.97 -33.38
N SER A 6 7.55 16.32 -34.15
CA SER A 6 6.86 16.96 -35.27
C SER A 6 6.01 18.16 -34.81
N THR A 7 5.24 18.03 -33.72
CA THR A 7 4.47 19.15 -33.17
C THR A 7 5.35 20.30 -32.68
N SER A 8 6.46 20.02 -31.99
CA SER A 8 7.35 21.05 -31.45
C SER A 8 8.14 21.76 -32.55
N LEU A 9 8.63 21.02 -33.54
CA LEU A 9 9.29 21.59 -34.73
C LEU A 9 8.31 22.41 -35.58
N ASN A 10 7.06 21.94 -35.74
CA ASN A 10 6.02 22.70 -36.43
C ASN A 10 5.68 24.00 -35.69
N LYS A 11 5.70 24.00 -34.35
CA LYS A 11 5.49 25.23 -33.57
C LYS A 11 6.63 26.23 -33.76
N ILE A 12 7.89 25.77 -33.71
CA ILE A 12 9.07 26.60 -34.01
C ILE A 12 8.96 27.18 -35.44
N LEU A 13 8.50 26.37 -36.40
CA LEU A 13 8.31 26.79 -37.78
C LEU A 13 7.15 27.80 -37.96
N ILE A 14 6.03 27.62 -37.24
CA ILE A 14 4.89 28.54 -37.28
C ILE A 14 5.26 29.88 -36.63
N ASP A 15 5.91 29.85 -35.45
CA ASP A 15 6.43 31.06 -34.78
C ASP A 15 7.43 31.80 -35.69
N TYR A 16 8.23 31.05 -36.47
CA TYR A 16 9.13 31.61 -37.47
C TYR A 16 8.37 32.28 -38.65
N LEU A 17 7.34 31.63 -39.18
CA LEU A 17 6.56 32.15 -40.32
C LEU A 17 5.68 33.35 -39.94
N GLN A 18 5.16 33.39 -38.71
CA GLN A 18 4.29 34.48 -38.24
C GLN A 18 5.03 35.78 -37.94
N ASN A 19 6.34 35.73 -37.69
CA ASN A 19 7.15 36.90 -37.36
C ASN A 19 7.74 37.63 -38.60
N GLY A 20 7.31 37.29 -39.82
CA GLY A 20 7.51 38.12 -41.01
C GLY A 20 8.91 38.09 -41.66
N TYR A 21 9.74 37.09 -41.39
CA TYR A 21 11.14 37.00 -41.85
C TYR A 21 11.34 36.60 -43.33
N GLY A 22 10.40 36.95 -44.21
CA GLY A 22 10.25 36.34 -45.53
C GLY A 22 11.36 36.60 -46.56
N GLU A 23 12.09 37.71 -46.53
CA GLU A 23 12.93 38.09 -47.69
C GLU A 23 14.33 38.67 -47.38
N SER A 24 14.68 38.95 -46.13
CA SER A 24 16.06 39.26 -45.72
C SER A 24 16.30 38.73 -44.33
N MET A 25 16.72 37.46 -44.26
CA MET A 25 17.05 36.82 -43.00
C MET A 25 18.38 37.38 -42.49
N GLY A 26 18.33 38.15 -41.41
CA GLY A 26 19.54 38.44 -40.63
C GLY A 26 20.10 37.15 -40.05
N GLU A 27 21.42 36.98 -40.09
CA GLU A 27 22.12 35.79 -39.58
C GLU A 27 21.72 35.44 -38.14
N GLU A 28 21.41 36.44 -37.31
CA GLU A 28 20.95 36.28 -35.93
C GLU A 28 19.63 35.49 -35.82
N THR A 29 18.66 35.74 -36.72
CA THR A 29 17.38 35.02 -36.75
C THR A 29 17.57 33.56 -37.17
N PHE A 30 18.47 33.32 -38.13
CA PHE A 30 18.83 31.96 -38.55
C PHE A 30 19.43 31.17 -37.40
N ILE A 31 20.39 31.78 -36.69
CA ILE A 31 21.07 31.18 -35.53
C ILE A 31 20.06 30.87 -34.42
N MET A 32 19.08 31.75 -34.17
CA MET A 32 18.05 31.53 -33.15
C MET A 32 17.16 30.32 -33.46
N VAL A 33 16.69 30.17 -34.71
CA VAL A 33 15.89 29.00 -35.12
C VAL A 33 16.72 27.72 -34.98
N TYR A 34 17.98 27.76 -35.39
CA TYR A 34 18.90 26.63 -35.26
C TYR A 34 19.12 26.20 -33.80
N ILE A 35 19.33 27.16 -32.89
CA ILE A 35 19.44 26.90 -31.44
C ILE A 35 18.15 26.28 -30.90
N ASN A 36 16.98 26.80 -31.27
CA ASN A 36 15.69 26.29 -30.81
C ASN A 36 15.45 24.85 -31.28
N VAL A 37 15.81 24.51 -32.52
CA VAL A 37 15.73 23.13 -33.04
C VAL A 37 16.68 22.21 -32.28
N ILE A 38 17.93 22.63 -32.04
CA ILE A 38 18.90 21.84 -31.25
C ILE A 38 18.40 21.59 -29.82
N GLN A 39 17.88 22.63 -29.15
CA GLN A 39 17.34 22.50 -27.80
C GLN A 39 16.13 21.56 -27.75
N CYS A 40 15.23 21.66 -28.74
CA CYS A 40 14.09 20.74 -28.89
C CYS A 40 14.56 19.29 -29.06
N LEU A 41 15.51 19.04 -29.98
CA LEU A 41 16.05 17.70 -30.21
C LEU A 41 16.82 17.16 -28.99
N ASN A 42 17.60 17.99 -28.31
CA ASN A 42 18.30 17.62 -27.08
C ASN A 42 17.34 17.29 -25.94
N ALA A 43 16.26 18.06 -25.76
CA ALA A 43 15.24 17.76 -24.77
C ALA A 43 14.59 16.40 -25.04
N VAL A 44 14.28 16.09 -26.30
CA VAL A 44 13.70 14.78 -26.67
C VAL A 44 14.71 13.64 -26.52
N LEU A 45 15.99 13.86 -26.85
CA LEU A 45 17.06 12.88 -26.62
C LEU A 45 17.32 12.62 -25.13
N GLN A 46 17.24 13.63 -24.28
CA GLN A 46 17.35 13.45 -22.83
C GLN A 46 16.15 12.68 -22.29
N LYS A 47 14.93 13.00 -22.74
CA LYS A 47 13.72 12.23 -22.41
C LYS A 47 13.85 10.76 -22.86
N SER A 48 14.32 10.50 -24.09
CA SER A 48 14.45 9.13 -24.62
C SER A 48 15.51 8.32 -23.86
N LYS A 49 16.64 8.94 -23.50
CA LYS A 49 17.66 8.32 -22.64
C LYS A 49 17.11 7.97 -21.27
N GLN A 50 16.38 8.87 -20.62
CA GLN A 50 15.77 8.61 -19.31
C GLN A 50 14.76 7.46 -19.37
N LEU A 51 13.96 7.37 -20.44
CA LEU A 51 13.03 6.24 -20.64
C LEU A 51 13.75 4.90 -20.81
N SER A 52 14.86 4.89 -21.55
CA SER A 52 15.72 3.72 -21.69
C SER A 52 16.30 3.28 -20.34
N TYR A 53 16.78 4.23 -19.52
CA TYR A 53 17.29 3.92 -18.17
C TYR A 53 16.22 3.35 -17.24
N SER A 54 14.99 3.90 -17.25
CA SER A 54 13.88 3.36 -16.46
C SER A 54 13.57 1.91 -16.82
N LEU A 55 13.58 1.58 -18.12
CA LEU A 55 13.36 0.21 -18.58
C LEU A 55 14.50 -0.74 -18.17
N ILE A 56 15.75 -0.29 -18.29
CA ILE A 56 16.93 -1.06 -17.84
C ILE A 56 16.87 -1.30 -16.33
N TYR A 57 16.54 -0.26 -15.55
CA TYR A 57 16.39 -0.34 -14.10
C TYR A 57 15.32 -1.36 -13.69
N VAL A 58 14.10 -1.26 -14.25
CA VAL A 58 13.01 -2.19 -13.93
C VAL A 58 13.40 -3.64 -14.26
N ASN A 59 14.05 -3.86 -15.39
CA ASN A 59 14.50 -5.20 -15.78
C ASN A 59 15.61 -5.73 -14.85
N ALA A 60 16.57 -4.89 -14.46
CA ALA A 60 17.63 -5.26 -13.54
C ALA A 60 17.08 -5.63 -12.15
N GLU A 61 16.18 -4.81 -11.60
CA GLU A 61 15.54 -5.11 -10.30
C GLU A 61 14.70 -6.38 -10.37
N LYS A 62 13.96 -6.59 -11.47
CA LYS A 62 13.19 -7.83 -11.70
C LYS A 62 14.07 -9.08 -11.69
N GLN A 63 15.30 -8.99 -12.21
CA GLN A 63 16.26 -10.09 -12.17
C GLN A 63 16.82 -10.31 -10.76
N GLN A 64 17.13 -9.23 -10.03
CA GLN A 64 17.60 -9.33 -8.64
C GLN A 64 16.54 -9.96 -7.72
N LEU A 65 15.26 -9.64 -7.94
CA LEU A 65 14.14 -10.21 -7.17
C LEU A 65 14.01 -11.73 -7.35
N LYS A 66 14.24 -12.24 -8.56
CA LYS A 66 14.25 -13.69 -8.83
C LYS A 66 15.35 -14.42 -8.06
N SER A 67 16.44 -13.73 -7.69
CA SER A 67 17.59 -14.34 -7.00
C SER A 67 17.39 -14.56 -5.49
N LYS A 68 16.20 -14.31 -4.94
CA LYS A 68 15.82 -14.40 -3.52
C LYS A 68 16.60 -13.53 -2.53
N ARG A 69 17.68 -12.85 -2.95
CA ARG A 69 18.51 -11.98 -2.10
C ARG A 69 17.75 -10.79 -1.51
N LEU A 70 16.72 -10.29 -2.20
CA LEU A 70 15.91 -9.15 -1.76
C LEU A 70 14.94 -9.46 -0.60
N HIS A 71 14.61 -10.73 -0.32
CA HIS A 71 13.67 -11.08 0.76
C HIS A 71 14.19 -10.82 2.18
N THR A 72 15.46 -10.42 2.33
CA THR A 72 16.11 -10.30 3.65
C THR A 72 16.51 -8.88 3.99
N ASN A 73 16.47 -7.94 3.04
CA ASN A 73 16.91 -6.57 3.27
C ASN A 73 15.75 -5.62 3.00
N SER A 74 15.06 -5.20 4.06
CA SER A 74 13.98 -4.23 4.00
C SER A 74 14.44 -2.97 3.26
N ALA A 75 15.58 -2.38 3.61
CA ALA A 75 16.10 -1.15 2.99
C ALA A 75 16.13 -1.21 1.45
N ASN A 76 16.50 -2.36 0.88
CA ASN A 76 16.48 -2.54 -0.57
C ASN A 76 15.05 -2.53 -1.14
N LEU A 77 14.10 -3.21 -0.50
CA LEU A 77 12.69 -3.19 -0.91
C LEU A 77 12.11 -1.77 -0.89
N PHE A 78 12.44 -0.99 0.13
CA PHE A 78 12.04 0.41 0.23
C PHE A 78 12.61 1.25 -0.91
N ARG A 79 13.92 1.13 -1.17
CA ARG A 79 14.58 1.85 -2.25
C ARG A 79 13.93 1.53 -3.60
N VAL A 80 13.60 0.26 -3.85
CA VAL A 80 12.95 -0.15 -5.10
C VAL A 80 11.56 0.48 -5.23
N ILE A 81 10.73 0.43 -4.20
CA ILE A 81 9.40 1.08 -4.21
C ILE A 81 9.53 2.59 -4.41
N SER A 82 10.44 3.24 -3.69
CA SER A 82 10.67 4.69 -3.80
C SER A 82 11.07 5.11 -5.19
N ASN A 83 12.03 4.40 -5.78
CA ASN A 83 12.47 4.68 -7.14
C ASN A 83 11.35 4.43 -8.15
N CYS A 84 10.59 3.33 -8.02
CA CYS A 84 9.47 3.07 -8.91
C CYS A 84 8.40 4.17 -8.86
N LYS A 85 8.04 4.62 -7.65
CA LYS A 85 7.09 5.73 -7.44
C LYS A 85 7.60 7.01 -8.08
N GLN A 86 8.84 7.41 -7.80
CA GLN A 86 9.43 8.64 -8.35
C GLN A 86 9.50 8.59 -9.88
N LEU A 87 9.92 7.46 -10.46
CA LEU A 87 9.96 7.25 -11.91
C LEU A 87 8.56 7.28 -12.52
N ARG A 88 7.55 6.79 -11.82
CA ARG A 88 6.16 6.80 -12.28
C ARG A 88 5.58 8.21 -12.29
N ILE A 89 5.78 8.98 -11.21
CA ILE A 89 5.38 10.40 -11.14
C ILE A 89 6.05 11.18 -12.27
N PHE A 90 7.36 10.97 -12.45
CA PHE A 90 8.09 11.58 -13.55
C PHE A 90 7.49 11.19 -14.92
N ALA A 91 7.21 9.91 -15.15
CA ALA A 91 6.65 9.43 -16.41
C ALA A 91 5.24 9.96 -16.70
N ILE A 92 4.42 10.17 -15.66
CA ILE A 92 3.09 10.79 -15.77
C ILE A 92 3.19 12.27 -16.17
N GLY A 93 4.20 12.99 -15.68
CA GLY A 93 4.47 14.39 -16.04
C GLY A 93 4.98 14.60 -17.47
N LEU A 94 5.17 13.53 -18.24
CA LEU A 94 5.59 13.58 -19.65
C LEU A 94 4.38 13.49 -20.58
N ASN A 95 4.54 13.99 -21.82
CA ASN A 95 3.49 13.96 -22.84
C ASN A 95 3.04 12.52 -23.14
N GLU A 96 1.73 12.28 -23.20
CA GLU A 96 1.18 10.94 -23.40
C GLU A 96 1.72 10.27 -24.67
N SER A 97 2.40 9.14 -24.49
CA SER A 97 2.76 8.22 -25.57
C SER A 97 2.52 6.77 -25.15
N GLU A 98 2.33 5.89 -26.12
CA GLU A 98 2.06 4.48 -25.86
C GLU A 98 3.20 3.79 -25.10
N ASP A 99 4.45 4.19 -25.38
CA ASP A 99 5.62 3.65 -24.68
C ASP A 99 5.71 4.15 -23.23
N LEU A 100 5.30 5.39 -22.97
CA LEU A 100 5.17 5.90 -21.60
C LEU A 100 4.08 5.16 -20.82
N LYS A 101 2.93 4.87 -21.44
CA LYS A 101 1.86 4.07 -20.83
C LYS A 101 2.37 2.68 -20.42
N LYS A 102 3.15 2.03 -21.29
CA LYS A 102 3.80 0.74 -20.98
C LYS A 102 4.78 0.86 -19.81
N ILE A 103 5.61 1.90 -19.77
CA ILE A 103 6.58 2.12 -18.68
C ILE A 103 5.86 2.37 -17.35
N ILE A 104 4.84 3.23 -17.33
CA ILE A 104 4.01 3.49 -16.15
C ILE A 104 3.41 2.18 -15.63
N PHE A 105 2.80 1.40 -16.52
CA PHE A 105 2.24 0.10 -16.15
C PHE A 105 3.30 -0.85 -15.58
N MET A 106 4.50 -0.92 -16.16
CA MET A 106 5.59 -1.75 -15.64
C MET A 106 6.05 -1.31 -14.25
N LEU A 107 6.13 0.00 -13.99
CA LEU A 107 6.47 0.56 -12.68
C LEU A 107 5.41 0.21 -11.64
N GLU A 108 4.12 0.34 -11.98
CA GLU A 108 3.01 -0.06 -11.11
C GLU A 108 3.03 -1.56 -10.78
N GLN A 109 3.32 -2.41 -11.77
CA GLN A 109 3.44 -3.85 -11.51
C GLN A 109 4.61 -4.17 -10.58
N MET A 110 5.71 -3.42 -10.68
CA MET A 110 6.84 -3.57 -9.77
C MET A 110 6.48 -3.13 -8.35
N GLU A 111 5.85 -1.96 -8.18
CA GLU A 111 5.34 -1.48 -6.90
C GLU A 111 4.43 -2.54 -6.23
N ASN A 112 3.45 -3.05 -6.98
CA ASN A 112 2.53 -4.09 -6.51
C ASN A 112 3.25 -5.39 -6.12
N HIS A 113 4.26 -5.80 -6.89
CA HIS A 113 5.05 -6.97 -6.57
C HIS A 113 5.84 -6.76 -5.27
N MET A 114 6.41 -5.57 -5.06
CA MET A 114 7.17 -5.27 -3.84
C MET A 114 6.26 -5.29 -2.62
N VAL A 115 5.07 -4.68 -2.73
CA VAL A 115 4.02 -4.76 -1.68
C VAL A 115 3.73 -6.21 -1.31
N SER A 116 3.54 -7.10 -2.29
CA SER A 116 3.32 -8.52 -2.03
C SER A 116 4.50 -9.19 -1.32
N VAL A 117 5.74 -8.85 -1.68
CA VAL A 117 6.94 -9.38 -1.01
C VAL A 117 6.99 -8.93 0.46
N ILE A 118 6.67 -7.67 0.73
CA ILE A 118 6.64 -7.12 2.09
C ILE A 118 5.57 -7.80 2.92
N GLN A 119 4.37 -7.99 2.37
CA GLN A 119 3.29 -8.70 3.05
C GLN A 119 3.70 -10.11 3.43
N GLU A 120 4.31 -10.87 2.52
CA GLU A 120 4.76 -12.24 2.81
C GLU A 120 5.89 -12.26 3.85
N MET A 121 6.83 -11.32 3.78
CA MET A 121 7.88 -11.16 4.79
C MET A 121 7.28 -10.89 6.18
N MET A 122 6.37 -9.93 6.28
CA MET A 122 5.73 -9.56 7.55
C MET A 122 4.84 -10.67 8.09
N LYS A 123 4.10 -11.39 7.23
CA LYS A 123 3.34 -12.58 7.65
C LYS A 123 4.25 -13.66 8.20
N HIS A 124 5.36 -13.95 7.53
CA HIS A 124 6.30 -14.98 8.00
C HIS A 124 6.90 -14.61 9.36
N LEU A 125 7.27 -13.34 9.53
CA LEU A 125 7.74 -12.79 10.78
C LEU A 125 6.70 -12.94 11.89
N ALA A 126 5.48 -12.46 11.65
CA ALA A 126 4.37 -12.55 12.59
C ALA A 126 4.08 -14.01 12.95
N GLN A 127 4.06 -14.93 11.98
CA GLN A 127 3.81 -16.34 12.21
C GLN A 127 4.85 -16.99 13.11
N LYS A 128 6.13 -16.71 12.87
CA LYS A 128 7.25 -17.23 13.66
C LYS A 128 7.09 -16.89 15.14
N HIS A 129 6.81 -15.63 15.45
CA HIS A 129 6.73 -15.13 16.83
C HIS A 129 5.38 -15.42 17.49
N LEU A 130 4.26 -15.17 16.80
CA LEU A 130 2.92 -15.34 17.36
C LEU A 130 2.59 -16.82 17.64
N ARG A 131 3.11 -17.75 16.84
CA ARG A 131 2.96 -19.19 17.12
C ARG A 131 3.48 -19.57 18.50
N GLN A 132 4.59 -18.98 18.93
CA GLN A 132 5.20 -19.28 20.23
C GLN A 132 4.48 -18.53 21.34
N TYR A 133 4.14 -17.27 21.10
CA TYR A 133 3.34 -16.44 21.99
C TYR A 133 2.02 -17.11 22.38
N PHE A 134 1.20 -17.56 21.42
CA PHE A 134 -0.09 -18.18 21.73
C PHE A 134 0.01 -19.56 22.39
N LYS A 135 1.17 -20.22 22.31
CA LYS A 135 1.42 -21.51 22.98
C LYS A 135 1.82 -21.37 24.45
N GLY A 136 1.98 -20.15 24.96
CA GLY A 136 2.44 -19.94 26.35
C GLY A 136 3.90 -20.34 26.58
N VAL A 137 4.68 -20.58 25.51
CA VAL A 137 6.13 -20.65 25.60
C VAL A 137 6.61 -19.23 25.94
N ASP A 138 7.54 -19.10 26.88
CA ASP A 138 8.03 -17.88 27.56
C ASP A 138 8.56 -16.79 26.61
N LYS A 139 7.69 -16.32 25.72
CA LYS A 139 7.96 -15.39 24.64
C LYS A 139 6.89 -14.32 24.67
N GLN A 140 7.38 -13.10 24.73
CA GLN A 140 6.56 -11.90 24.86
C GLN A 140 6.25 -11.33 23.47
N ILE A 141 5.13 -10.62 23.38
CA ILE A 141 4.75 -9.89 22.15
C ILE A 141 5.82 -8.85 21.74
N SER A 142 6.64 -8.40 22.69
CA SER A 142 7.77 -7.50 22.46
C SER A 142 8.82 -8.07 21.51
N GLU A 143 9.06 -9.38 21.49
CA GLU A 143 10.01 -9.96 20.53
C GLU A 143 9.60 -9.72 19.07
N LEU A 144 8.29 -9.77 18.79
CA LEU A 144 7.78 -9.45 17.46
C LEU A 144 7.97 -7.96 17.16
N LYS A 145 7.67 -7.10 18.14
CA LYS A 145 7.86 -5.65 18.01
C LYS A 145 9.31 -5.32 17.69
N ASP A 146 10.26 -5.85 18.46
CA ASP A 146 11.69 -5.57 18.28
C ASP A 146 12.18 -6.00 16.90
N GLU A 147 11.69 -7.15 16.40
CA GLU A 147 12.09 -7.65 15.10
C GLU A 147 11.47 -6.82 13.95
N ILE A 148 10.22 -6.37 14.11
CA ILE A 148 9.61 -5.38 13.22
C ILE A 148 10.46 -4.10 13.24
N GLU A 149 10.74 -3.54 14.41
CA GLU A 149 11.52 -2.30 14.57
C GLU A 149 12.90 -2.39 13.90
N LYS A 150 13.57 -3.54 13.92
CA LYS A 150 14.84 -3.74 13.18
C LYS A 150 14.67 -3.57 11.67
N HIS A 151 13.56 -4.06 11.09
CA HIS A 151 13.25 -3.84 9.68
C HIS A 151 12.98 -2.36 9.38
N PHE A 152 12.37 -1.64 10.34
CA PHE A 152 12.07 -0.21 10.22
C PHE A 152 13.24 0.73 10.55
N ALA A 153 14.24 0.29 11.32
CA ALA A 153 15.40 1.12 11.69
C ALA A 153 16.16 1.64 10.47
N SER A 154 16.20 0.82 9.40
CA SER A 154 16.81 1.17 8.11
C SER A 154 16.08 2.25 7.32
N LEU A 155 14.91 2.71 7.79
CA LEU A 155 13.98 3.56 7.05
C LEU A 155 13.94 5.00 7.50
N SER A 156 14.61 5.32 8.60
CA SER A 156 14.67 6.65 9.19
C SER A 156 15.11 7.76 8.22
N GLN A 157 15.63 7.39 7.03
CA GLN A 157 16.07 8.29 5.97
C GLN A 157 15.19 8.29 4.70
N SER A 158 14.07 7.56 4.68
CA SER A 158 13.21 7.42 3.49
C SER A 158 12.01 8.39 3.46
N ASP A 159 11.35 8.51 2.30
CA ASP A 159 10.09 9.25 2.10
C ASP A 159 9.02 8.83 3.12
N GLU A 160 8.50 9.79 3.89
CA GLU A 160 7.51 9.59 4.96
C GLU A 160 6.27 8.83 4.47
N GLU A 161 5.84 9.10 3.23
CA GLU A 161 4.67 8.45 2.67
C GLU A 161 4.92 6.96 2.41
N ILE A 162 6.13 6.60 2.00
CA ILE A 162 6.51 5.20 1.79
C ILE A 162 6.65 4.49 3.13
N GLN A 163 7.19 5.16 4.15
CA GLN A 163 7.24 4.62 5.50
C GLN A 163 5.83 4.30 6.02
N LYS A 164 4.88 5.21 5.79
CA LYS A 164 3.47 5.02 6.16
C LYS A 164 2.84 3.81 5.46
N ILE A 165 3.08 3.64 4.15
CA ILE A 165 2.59 2.47 3.40
C ILE A 165 3.11 1.17 4.01
N PHE A 166 4.41 1.08 4.29
CA PHE A 166 4.98 -0.13 4.87
C PHE A 166 4.51 -0.41 6.28
N LEU A 167 4.37 0.63 7.12
CA LEU A 167 3.87 0.45 8.48
C LEU A 167 2.43 -0.06 8.46
N ASN A 168 1.58 0.50 7.61
CA ASN A 168 0.20 0.02 7.44
C ASN A 168 0.18 -1.45 6.97
N LEU A 169 1.00 -1.80 5.97
CA LEU A 169 1.12 -3.18 5.50
C LEU A 169 1.58 -4.15 6.59
N ALA A 170 2.56 -3.74 7.40
CA ALA A 170 3.06 -4.53 8.51
C ALA A 170 1.97 -4.72 9.57
N ASN A 171 1.29 -3.65 9.97
CA ASN A 171 0.19 -3.69 10.93
C ASN A 171 -0.93 -4.61 10.45
N ASP A 172 -1.39 -4.46 9.20
CA ASP A 172 -2.44 -5.31 8.62
C ASP A 172 -2.06 -6.79 8.68
N CYS A 173 -0.84 -7.12 8.24
CA CYS A 173 -0.36 -8.50 8.21
C CYS A 173 -0.23 -9.09 9.62
N VAL A 174 0.34 -8.34 10.56
CA VAL A 174 0.50 -8.76 11.95
C VAL A 174 -0.86 -9.00 12.60
N SER A 175 -1.83 -8.11 12.40
CA SER A 175 -3.18 -8.24 12.95
C SER A 175 -3.92 -9.44 12.39
N GLN A 176 -3.85 -9.67 11.09
CA GLN A 176 -4.48 -10.85 10.47
C GLN A 176 -3.88 -12.14 11.03
N VAL A 177 -2.55 -12.24 11.10
CA VAL A 177 -1.88 -13.43 11.66
C VAL A 177 -2.20 -13.59 13.15
N TYR A 178 -2.26 -12.50 13.91
CA TYR A 178 -2.67 -12.53 15.31
C TYR A 178 -4.07 -13.10 15.48
N LEU A 179 -5.05 -12.62 14.71
CA LEU A 179 -6.43 -13.11 14.75
C LEU A 179 -6.53 -14.57 14.29
N ASP A 180 -5.72 -14.98 13.30
CA ASP A 180 -5.67 -16.36 12.87
C ASP A 180 -5.18 -17.29 13.99
N TYR A 181 -4.11 -16.93 14.71
CA TYR A 181 -3.65 -17.72 15.85
C TYR A 181 -4.61 -17.67 17.04
N LEU A 182 -5.21 -16.52 17.31
CA LEU A 182 -6.24 -16.36 18.33
C LEU A 182 -7.36 -17.39 18.13
N LEU A 183 -7.91 -17.45 16.93
CA LEU A 183 -9.01 -18.34 16.55
C LEU A 183 -8.61 -19.82 16.39
N GLN A 184 -7.32 -20.13 16.32
CA GLN A 184 -6.81 -21.51 16.31
C GLN A 184 -6.74 -22.12 17.72
N ASN A 185 -6.74 -21.30 18.76
CA ASN A 185 -6.71 -21.76 20.16
C ASN A 185 -8.12 -21.76 20.74
N ARG A 186 -8.34 -22.49 21.85
CA ARG A 186 -9.63 -22.43 22.55
C ARG A 186 -9.67 -21.18 23.43
N PHE A 187 -10.79 -20.47 23.43
CA PHE A 187 -11.00 -19.26 24.23
C PHE A 187 -10.63 -19.49 25.71
N THR A 188 -11.16 -20.55 26.31
CA THR A 188 -10.94 -20.91 27.71
C THR A 188 -9.49 -21.29 28.04
N ASP A 189 -8.74 -21.83 27.09
CA ASP A 189 -7.33 -22.15 27.30
C ASP A 189 -6.47 -20.88 27.25
N LEU A 190 -6.80 -19.96 26.34
CA LEU A 190 -6.15 -18.64 26.31
C LEU A 190 -6.45 -17.83 27.57
N GLU A 191 -7.68 -17.85 28.07
CA GLU A 191 -8.02 -17.16 29.32
C GLU A 191 -7.20 -17.65 30.51
N LYS A 192 -6.94 -18.96 30.60
CA LYS A 192 -6.12 -19.54 31.66
C LYS A 192 -4.65 -19.10 31.57
N ILE A 193 -4.11 -19.01 30.36
CA ILE A 193 -2.69 -18.72 30.13
C ILE A 193 -2.41 -17.21 30.13
N ARG A 194 -3.36 -16.40 29.65
CA ARG A 194 -3.16 -14.97 29.35
C ARG A 194 -4.09 -14.03 30.13
N GLY A 195 -5.00 -14.56 30.94
CA GLY A 195 -6.05 -13.77 31.58
C GLY A 195 -7.12 -13.36 30.57
N LYS A 196 -7.84 -12.28 30.88
CA LYS A 196 -8.92 -11.79 30.02
C LYS A 196 -8.41 -11.47 28.61
N VAL A 197 -8.89 -12.24 27.63
CA VAL A 197 -8.39 -12.22 26.26
C VAL A 197 -8.61 -10.86 25.60
N GLU A 198 -9.77 -10.25 25.83
CA GLU A 198 -10.15 -8.96 25.27
C GLU A 198 -9.25 -7.81 25.79
N GLU A 199 -8.98 -7.75 27.10
CA GLU A 199 -8.05 -6.78 27.69
C GLU A 199 -6.62 -7.01 27.20
N ARG A 200 -6.24 -8.29 27.03
CA ARG A 200 -4.93 -8.66 26.49
C ARG A 200 -4.76 -8.21 25.04
N MET A 201 -5.79 -8.36 24.20
CA MET A 201 -5.77 -7.89 22.81
C MET A 201 -5.55 -6.37 22.72
N ILE A 202 -6.21 -5.59 23.57
CA ILE A 202 -6.01 -4.13 23.64
C ILE A 202 -4.56 -3.82 24.01
N THR A 203 -4.04 -4.50 25.04
CA THR A 203 -2.66 -4.34 25.50
C THR A 203 -1.67 -4.69 24.39
N ASP A 204 -1.86 -5.82 23.70
CA ASP A 204 -0.99 -6.26 22.61
C ASP A 204 -1.06 -5.32 21.40
N ALA A 205 -2.25 -4.82 21.06
CA ALA A 205 -2.44 -3.82 20.00
C ALA A 205 -1.66 -2.53 20.28
N ALA A 206 -1.67 -2.07 21.53
CA ALA A 206 -0.90 -0.90 21.96
C ALA A 206 0.62 -1.18 21.94
N TYR A 207 1.06 -2.37 22.35
CA TYR A 207 2.49 -2.73 22.28
C TYR A 207 3.01 -2.80 20.85
N LEU A 208 2.22 -3.37 19.93
CA LEU A 208 2.57 -3.49 18.52
C LEU A 208 2.50 -2.16 17.77
N HIS A 209 1.92 -1.12 18.37
CA HIS A 209 1.97 0.23 17.81
C HIS A 209 3.41 0.77 17.83
N HIS A 210 3.84 1.30 16.69
CA HIS A 210 5.19 1.78 16.47
C HIS A 210 5.26 3.32 16.60
N PRO A 211 5.86 3.87 17.67
CA PRO A 211 5.77 5.30 18.00
C PRO A 211 6.68 6.21 17.16
N ASN A 212 7.63 5.67 16.40
CA ASN A 212 8.70 6.47 15.78
C ASN A 212 8.33 7.23 14.49
N LEU A 213 7.07 7.20 14.04
CA LEU A 213 6.62 8.15 13.01
C LEU A 213 6.12 9.43 13.70
N LYS A 214 7.05 10.32 14.02
CA LYS A 214 6.75 11.68 14.49
C LYS A 214 5.87 12.38 13.43
N GLY A 215 4.68 12.82 13.83
CA GLY A 215 3.76 13.57 12.96
C GLY A 215 2.68 12.74 12.26
N SER A 216 2.67 11.42 12.47
CA SER A 216 1.68 10.56 11.83
C SER A 216 0.46 10.35 12.72
N ASP A 217 -0.71 10.78 12.25
CA ASP A 217 -2.02 10.19 12.61
C ASP A 217 -2.11 8.74 12.09
N VAL A 218 -1.03 7.96 12.10
CA VAL A 218 -1.10 6.52 11.83
C VAL A 218 -1.81 5.93 13.01
N PRO A 219 -3.06 5.47 12.83
CA PRO A 219 -3.83 5.07 13.96
C PRO A 219 -3.17 3.84 14.59
N GLU A 220 -3.17 3.79 15.92
CA GLU A 220 -3.02 2.57 16.73
C GLU A 220 -3.66 1.37 16.02
N ASN A 221 -3.15 0.14 16.17
CA ASN A 221 -3.64 -1.04 15.46
C ASN A 221 -5.17 -1.25 15.61
N GLN A 222 -5.94 -0.57 14.75
CA GLN A 222 -7.37 -0.38 14.94
C GLN A 222 -8.10 -1.69 14.76
N LEU A 223 -7.62 -2.55 13.85
CA LEU A 223 -8.25 -3.83 13.62
C LEU A 223 -8.27 -4.66 14.90
N LEU A 224 -7.13 -4.83 15.58
CA LEU A 224 -7.09 -5.62 16.83
C LEU A 224 -7.91 -4.96 17.94
N LYS A 225 -7.82 -3.62 18.07
CA LYS A 225 -8.60 -2.87 19.04
C LYS A 225 -10.10 -3.05 18.83
N ARG A 226 -10.60 -2.84 17.62
CA ARG A 226 -12.01 -3.00 17.28
C ARG A 226 -12.48 -4.45 17.40
N MET A 227 -11.65 -5.42 17.02
CA MET A 227 -11.96 -6.84 17.23
C MET A 227 -12.01 -7.21 18.71
N SER A 228 -11.25 -6.52 19.58
CA SER A 228 -11.38 -6.68 21.03
C SER A 228 -12.68 -6.08 21.55
N GLU A 229 -13.17 -4.96 21.01
CA GLU A 229 -14.48 -4.37 21.38
C GLU A 229 -15.63 -5.35 21.09
N VAL A 230 -15.56 -6.06 19.97
CA VAL A 230 -16.49 -7.16 19.62
C VAL A 230 -16.48 -8.27 20.68
N LEU A 231 -15.30 -8.60 21.23
CA LEU A 231 -15.17 -9.61 22.29
C LEU A 231 -15.57 -9.10 23.66
N SER A 232 -15.42 -7.82 23.97
CA SER A 232 -15.79 -7.25 25.28
C SER A 232 -17.30 -7.03 25.42
N THR A 233 -17.99 -6.79 24.31
CA THR A 233 -19.41 -6.36 24.33
C THR A 233 -20.35 -7.56 24.51
N ALA A 234 -21.21 -7.52 25.54
CA ALA A 234 -22.23 -8.54 25.78
C ALA A 234 -23.61 -8.14 25.25
N ASP A 235 -23.90 -6.84 25.20
CA ASP A 235 -25.18 -6.30 24.73
C ASP A 235 -25.30 -6.44 23.20
N VAL A 236 -26.40 -7.03 22.75
CA VAL A 236 -26.62 -7.36 21.33
C VAL A 236 -26.76 -6.09 20.48
N GLU A 237 -27.49 -5.07 20.95
CA GLU A 237 -27.73 -3.85 20.19
C GLU A 237 -26.45 -3.01 20.04
N THR A 238 -25.67 -2.89 21.12
CA THR A 238 -24.35 -2.26 21.08
C THR A 238 -23.42 -3.02 20.13
N LEU A 239 -23.47 -4.36 20.17
CA LEU A 239 -22.65 -5.19 19.29
C LEU A 239 -23.02 -5.04 17.80
N LYS A 240 -24.30 -4.87 17.47
CA LYS A 240 -24.76 -4.53 16.10
C LYS A 240 -24.11 -3.24 15.62
N GLN A 241 -24.11 -2.19 16.45
CA GLN A 241 -23.49 -0.90 16.10
C GLN A 241 -21.97 -1.00 15.92
N ILE A 242 -21.29 -1.75 16.79
CA ILE A 242 -19.84 -1.98 16.69
C ILE A 242 -19.52 -2.74 15.40
N CYS A 243 -20.26 -3.82 15.11
CA CYS A 243 -20.06 -4.60 13.91
C CYS A 243 -20.34 -3.76 12.66
N TYR A 244 -21.42 -2.97 12.63
CA TYR A 244 -21.74 -2.08 11.51
C TYR A 244 -20.56 -1.15 11.18
N LYS A 245 -19.99 -0.46 12.17
CA LYS A 245 -18.81 0.42 11.98
C LYS A 245 -17.59 -0.36 11.52
N LEU A 246 -17.33 -1.51 12.13
CA LEU A 246 -16.20 -2.35 11.75
C LEU A 246 -16.31 -2.84 10.29
N PHE A 247 -17.51 -3.17 9.81
CA PHE A 247 -17.74 -3.56 8.42
C PHE A 247 -17.57 -2.40 7.42
N GLN A 248 -17.76 -1.15 7.86
CA GLN A 248 -17.43 0.03 7.07
C GLN A 248 -15.92 0.27 7.02
N ASP A 249 -15.26 0.21 8.17
CA ASP A 249 -13.83 0.52 8.31
C ASP A 249 -12.93 -0.61 7.73
N PHE A 250 -13.33 -1.87 7.92
CA PHE A 250 -12.55 -3.08 7.60
C PHE A 250 -13.42 -4.16 6.92
N PRO A 251 -13.94 -3.92 5.70
CA PRO A 251 -14.93 -4.81 5.09
C PRO A 251 -14.44 -6.23 4.85
N ASN A 252 -13.16 -6.43 4.50
CA ASN A 252 -12.63 -7.77 4.21
C ASN A 252 -12.37 -8.55 5.49
N GLU A 253 -11.72 -7.92 6.45
CA GLU A 253 -11.35 -8.51 7.73
C GLU A 253 -12.61 -8.80 8.56
N SER A 254 -13.60 -7.90 8.54
CA SER A 254 -14.87 -8.11 9.24
C SER A 254 -15.60 -9.36 8.76
N ARG A 255 -15.65 -9.55 7.44
CA ARG A 255 -16.23 -10.77 6.82
C ARG A 255 -15.52 -12.03 7.27
N LEU A 256 -14.20 -11.97 7.41
CA LEU A 256 -13.38 -13.11 7.79
C LEU A 256 -13.50 -13.42 9.28
N TYR A 257 -13.50 -12.42 10.15
CA TYR A 257 -13.23 -12.62 11.57
C TYR A 257 -14.44 -12.45 12.49
N VAL A 258 -15.35 -11.50 12.26
CA VAL A 258 -16.40 -11.14 13.23
C VAL A 258 -17.27 -12.33 13.63
N LYS A 259 -17.87 -12.99 12.64
CA LYS A 259 -18.73 -14.16 12.88
C LYS A 259 -17.98 -15.30 13.57
N ARG A 260 -16.70 -15.48 13.26
CA ARG A 260 -15.84 -16.50 13.89
C ARG A 260 -15.56 -16.14 15.34
N LEU A 261 -15.20 -14.89 15.62
CA LEU A 261 -14.92 -14.37 16.97
C LEU A 261 -16.14 -14.50 17.89
N LEU A 262 -17.33 -14.09 17.42
CA LEU A 262 -18.56 -14.19 18.20
C LEU A 262 -18.89 -15.63 18.60
N ARG A 263 -18.73 -16.57 17.64
CA ARG A 263 -18.91 -18.00 17.91
C ARG A 263 -17.81 -18.58 18.79
N TRP A 264 -16.58 -18.12 18.60
CA TRP A 264 -15.40 -18.58 19.30
C TRP A 264 -15.42 -18.21 20.79
N ARG A 265 -15.85 -16.98 21.14
CA ARG A 265 -16.08 -16.55 22.52
C ARG A 265 -17.20 -17.35 23.20
N ASN A 266 -18.19 -17.79 22.42
CA ASN A 266 -19.32 -18.61 22.89
C ASN A 266 -20.16 -17.96 24.01
N ALA A 267 -20.18 -16.62 24.08
CA ALA A 267 -21.00 -15.87 25.04
C ALA A 267 -22.43 -15.58 24.52
N LEU A 268 -22.66 -15.75 23.21
CA LEU A 268 -23.93 -15.48 22.55
C LEU A 268 -24.57 -16.76 22.03
N SER A 269 -25.89 -16.83 22.07
CA SER A 269 -26.63 -17.89 21.40
C SER A 269 -26.48 -17.81 19.87
N LYS A 270 -26.71 -18.93 19.17
CA LYS A 270 -26.68 -18.96 17.71
C LYS A 270 -27.63 -17.93 17.08
N GLN A 271 -28.80 -17.72 17.68
CA GLN A 271 -29.79 -16.76 17.18
C GLN A 271 -29.29 -15.32 17.34
N GLN A 272 -28.69 -14.98 18.49
CA GLN A 272 -28.09 -13.66 18.70
C GLN A 272 -26.94 -13.40 17.74
N VAL A 273 -26.08 -14.39 17.48
CA VAL A 273 -25.03 -14.23 16.46
C VAL A 273 -25.63 -13.97 15.08
N THR A 274 -26.68 -14.70 14.69
CA THR A 274 -27.36 -14.45 13.39
C THR A 274 -27.96 -13.05 13.34
N ASP A 275 -28.67 -12.63 14.39
CA ASP A 275 -29.28 -11.30 14.48
C ASP A 275 -28.25 -10.17 14.36
N VAL A 276 -27.11 -10.29 15.07
CA VAL A 276 -25.99 -9.34 14.93
C VAL A 276 -25.48 -9.29 13.49
N MET A 277 -25.27 -10.45 12.85
CA MET A 277 -24.75 -10.49 11.49
C MET A 277 -25.75 -9.94 10.46
N SER A 278 -27.05 -10.25 10.60
CA SER A 278 -28.09 -9.77 9.67
C SER A 278 -28.25 -8.25 9.71
N SER A 279 -28.07 -7.60 10.87
CA SER A 279 -28.06 -6.14 10.95
C SER A 279 -26.93 -5.46 10.16
N THR A 280 -25.90 -6.22 9.79
CA THR A 280 -24.80 -5.70 8.98
C THR A 280 -24.99 -5.95 7.49
N GLU A 281 -25.92 -6.83 7.07
CA GLU A 281 -26.11 -7.28 5.68
C GLU A 281 -26.34 -6.14 4.67
N ASP A 282 -26.95 -5.04 5.09
CA ASP A 282 -27.15 -3.86 4.24
C ASP A 282 -25.83 -3.17 3.82
N VAL A 283 -24.77 -3.29 4.62
CA VAL A 283 -23.42 -2.82 4.28
C VAL A 283 -22.75 -3.72 3.22
N TRP A 284 -23.23 -4.95 3.05
CA TRP A 284 -22.65 -5.93 2.12
C TRP A 284 -23.05 -5.66 0.67
N ILE A 285 -24.17 -4.94 0.47
CA ILE A 285 -24.83 -4.79 -0.83
C ILE A 285 -24.44 -3.50 -1.55
N GLN A 286 -23.81 -2.51 -0.91
CA GLN A 286 -23.34 -1.33 -1.65
C GLN A 286 -22.14 -1.69 -2.53
N PRO A 287 -22.29 -1.73 -3.88
CA PRO A 287 -21.14 -1.80 -4.75
C PRO A 287 -20.57 -0.38 -4.77
N HIS A 288 -19.37 -0.18 -4.26
CA HIS A 288 -18.58 0.95 -4.75
C HIS A 288 -18.57 0.85 -6.27
N VAL A 289 -19.17 1.83 -6.94
CA VAL A 289 -19.38 1.88 -8.39
C VAL A 289 -18.11 1.43 -9.10
N VAL A 290 -18.16 0.19 -9.60
CA VAL A 290 -17.12 -0.38 -10.44
C VAL A 290 -17.34 0.21 -11.82
N HIS A 291 -16.53 1.20 -12.19
CA HIS A 291 -16.26 1.40 -13.60
C HIS A 291 -15.40 0.23 -14.09
N SER A 292 -16.01 -0.51 -15.00
CA SER A 292 -15.65 -1.77 -15.60
C SER A 292 -14.19 -1.91 -16.02
N GLY A 293 -13.60 -3.08 -15.72
CA GLY A 293 -12.35 -3.52 -16.34
C GLY A 293 -11.66 -4.67 -15.59
N HIS A 294 -12.25 -5.88 -15.67
CA HIS A 294 -11.67 -7.22 -15.49
C HIS A 294 -10.42 -7.42 -14.59
N SER A 295 -10.59 -8.33 -13.62
CA SER A 295 -9.58 -9.22 -12.98
C SER A 295 -9.08 -8.89 -11.56
N SER A 296 -9.51 -9.75 -10.63
CA SER A 296 -8.93 -10.07 -9.30
C SER A 296 -9.16 -9.08 -8.14
N SER A 297 -10.21 -9.38 -7.37
CA SER A 297 -10.77 -8.61 -6.23
C SER A 297 -9.89 -8.49 -4.97
N LYS A 298 -8.60 -8.84 -5.02
CA LYS A 298 -7.63 -8.55 -3.95
C LYS A 298 -6.69 -7.38 -4.27
N LYS A 299 -6.65 -6.93 -5.52
CA LYS A 299 -5.79 -5.83 -5.98
C LYS A 299 -6.43 -4.44 -5.86
N GLN A 300 -7.76 -4.36 -5.78
CA GLN A 300 -8.49 -3.09 -5.82
C GLN A 300 -8.48 -2.29 -4.52
N VAL A 301 -8.30 -2.94 -3.36
CA VAL A 301 -8.36 -2.24 -2.06
C VAL A 301 -7.10 -1.40 -1.81
N TYR A 302 -5.93 -1.92 -2.17
CA TYR A 302 -4.69 -1.11 -2.15
C TYR A 302 -4.68 -0.06 -3.26
N PHE A 303 -5.31 -0.33 -4.41
CA PHE A 303 -5.51 0.69 -5.43
C PHE A 303 -6.36 1.87 -4.92
N CYS A 304 -7.37 1.63 -4.08
CA CYS A 304 -8.13 2.70 -3.44
C CYS A 304 -7.31 3.43 -2.38
N VAL A 305 -6.58 2.74 -1.49
CA VAL A 305 -5.77 3.43 -0.46
C VAL A 305 -4.66 4.27 -1.10
N LEU A 306 -3.96 3.73 -2.10
CA LEU A 306 -2.97 4.47 -2.87
C LEU A 306 -3.64 5.62 -3.63
N ARG A 307 -4.70 5.38 -4.41
CA ARG A 307 -5.37 6.43 -5.19
C ARG A 307 -6.05 7.52 -4.34
N THR A 308 -6.51 7.21 -3.13
CA THR A 308 -7.17 8.17 -2.23
C THR A 308 -6.16 8.94 -1.37
N MET A 309 -4.98 8.38 -1.10
CA MET A 309 -3.87 9.11 -0.47
C MET A 309 -3.10 9.99 -1.48
N PHE A 310 -2.98 9.56 -2.74
CA PHE A 310 -2.17 10.25 -3.77
C PHE A 310 -2.89 11.34 -4.60
N PHE A 311 -4.15 11.67 -4.32
CA PHE A 311 -4.91 12.71 -5.05
C PHE A 311 -5.49 13.83 -4.17
N LYS A 312 -5.04 13.99 -2.91
CA LYS A 312 -5.34 15.19 -2.12
C LYS A 312 -4.25 16.24 -2.30
N HIS A 313 -4.18 16.84 -3.48
CA HIS A 313 -3.65 18.20 -3.69
C HIS A 313 -4.10 18.69 -5.07
N GLU A 314 -5.34 19.16 -5.11
CA GLU A 314 -5.76 20.36 -5.85
C GLU A 314 -6.42 21.29 -4.85
#